data_AF-A0A8B6CDM5-F1
#
_entry.id   AF-A0A8B6CDM5-F1
#
_cell.length_a   1.000
_cell.length_b   1.000
_cell.length_c   1.000
_cell.angle_alpha   90.00
_cell.angle_beta   90.00
_cell.angle_gamma   90.00
#
_symmetry.space_group_name_H-M   'P 1'
#
loop_
_entity.id
_entity.type
_entity.pdbx_description
1 polymer ?
#
loop_
_entity_poly.entity_id
_entity_poly.type
_entity_poly.pdbx_seq_one_letter_code
_entity_poly.pdbx_strand_id
1 'polypeptide(L)'
;MGPVQTVNFITALNLPTVSITTLKSREREIGKTLEEYAKWSCQKALEKEIALSKTCNVTGETTGKCVNFGLKYGDCRKCDRVDEKGDGHDCRINHQGSAKSMESELAVQMVKDIQKTGCVVSNITMDADSTTIARLRKEVNAEIMKFSDRNHVRKKVSRDLIGLQEKHKISMNVVNYLTKDFSYALSQNKGNPENLRKVLKSIIPHAFGDHILCDKTWCQYHKNPDTYKHKSLPYGKNLTGEELRNELNKLFDIYASNSEKLSHLGSSQGNESLNNMIALKAPKAKHFGGSESLAFRVASGVAQKNEGRSYITEASNSKDK
;
A
#
# COMPACT_ATOMS: atom_id res chain seq x y z
N MET A 1 -22.29 13.88 35.17
CA MET A 1 -23.61 14.35 35.63
C MET A 1 -23.64 15.86 35.48
N GLY A 2 -24.73 16.43 34.97
CA GLY A 2 -24.85 17.89 34.85
C GLY A 2 -25.16 18.54 36.21
N PRO A 3 -25.06 19.88 36.31
CA PRO A 3 -25.21 20.60 37.58
C PRO A 3 -26.53 20.33 38.29
N VAL A 4 -27.63 20.22 37.52
CA VAL A 4 -28.97 19.95 38.05
C VAL A 4 -29.07 18.54 38.62
N GLN A 5 -28.51 17.53 37.92
CA GLN A 5 -28.51 16.15 38.44
C GLN A 5 -27.66 16.02 39.70
N THR A 6 -26.53 16.74 39.77
CA THR A 6 -25.65 16.74 40.95
C THR A 6 -26.33 17.40 42.16
N VAL A 7 -26.99 18.56 41.96
CA VAL A 7 -27.72 19.22 43.05
C VAL A 7 -28.87 18.36 43.53
N ASN A 8 -29.69 17.79 42.64
CA ASN A 8 -30.81 16.92 43.01
C ASN A 8 -30.34 15.68 43.79
N PHE A 9 -29.21 15.08 43.40
CA PHE A 9 -28.63 13.95 44.10
C PHE A 9 -28.13 14.31 45.50
N ILE A 10 -27.41 15.42 45.66
CA ILE A 10 -26.91 15.90 46.95
C ILE A 10 -28.06 16.27 47.89
N THR A 11 -29.11 16.92 47.35
CA THR A 11 -30.34 17.22 48.08
C THR A 11 -31.05 15.95 48.54
N ALA A 12 -31.12 14.91 47.69
CA ALA A 12 -31.71 13.61 48.07
C ALA A 12 -30.94 12.91 49.19
N LEU A 13 -29.63 13.18 49.32
CA LEU A 13 -28.78 12.70 50.41
C LEU A 13 -28.79 13.62 51.64
N ASN A 14 -29.65 14.66 51.65
CA ASN A 14 -29.78 15.63 52.73
C ASN A 14 -28.48 16.39 53.06
N LEU A 15 -27.61 16.56 52.05
CA LEU A 15 -26.37 17.30 52.14
C LEU A 15 -26.57 18.75 51.65
N PRO A 16 -25.80 19.73 52.16
CA PRO A 16 -25.92 21.12 51.73
C PRO A 16 -25.62 21.27 50.24
N THR A 17 -26.51 21.96 49.53
CA THR A 17 -26.42 22.14 48.08
C THR A 17 -25.21 23.02 47.72
N VAL A 18 -24.45 22.58 46.71
CA VAL A 18 -23.32 23.36 46.17
C VAL A 18 -23.84 24.38 45.15
N SER A 19 -23.37 25.62 45.24
CA SER A 19 -23.73 26.67 44.27
C SER A 19 -23.27 26.31 42.85
N ILE A 20 -24.08 26.71 41.86
CA ILE A 20 -23.78 26.52 40.43
C ILE A 20 -22.47 27.24 40.03
N THR A 21 -22.16 28.39 40.63
CA THR A 21 -20.90 29.10 40.34
C THR A 21 -19.69 28.32 40.85
N THR A 22 -19.80 27.71 42.02
CA THR A 22 -18.77 26.83 42.59
C THR A 22 -18.59 25.58 41.73
N LEU A 23 -19.69 24.95 41.30
CA LEU A 23 -19.65 23.80 40.38
C LEU A 23 -18.97 24.15 39.05
N LYS A 24 -19.33 25.28 38.43
CA LYS A 24 -18.69 25.75 37.18
C LYS A 24 -17.21 26.10 37.36
N SER A 25 -16.83 26.62 38.53
CA SER A 25 -15.42 26.89 38.85
C SER A 25 -14.61 25.59 38.92
N ARG A 26 -15.13 24.58 39.63
CA ARG A 26 -14.51 23.24 39.72
C ARG A 26 -14.52 22.50 38.38
N GLU A 27 -15.57 22.65 37.58
CA GLU A 27 -15.63 22.12 36.22
C GLU A 27 -14.51 22.70 35.34
N ARG A 28 -14.22 24.00 35.43
CA ARG A 28 -13.12 24.63 34.68
C ARG A 28 -11.74 24.21 35.17
N GLU A 29 -11.59 24.00 36.48
CA GLU A 29 -10.36 23.52 37.12
C GLU A 29 -10.04 22.08 36.65
N ILE A 30 -11.02 21.17 36.75
CA ILE A 30 -10.87 19.76 36.37
C ILE A 30 -10.88 19.61 34.84
N GLY A 31 -11.62 20.46 34.11
CA GLY A 31 -11.81 20.36 32.67
C GLY A 31 -10.49 20.40 31.89
N LYS A 32 -9.55 21.27 32.28
CA LYS A 32 -8.21 21.30 31.68
C LYS A 32 -7.46 19.98 31.89
N THR A 33 -7.44 19.49 33.12
CA THR A 33 -6.82 18.20 33.46
C THR A 33 -7.48 17.04 32.72
N LEU A 34 -8.81 17.08 32.56
CA LEU A 34 -9.58 16.06 31.86
C LEU A 34 -9.27 16.08 30.35
N GLU A 35 -9.14 17.26 29.75
CA GLU A 35 -8.72 17.42 28.36
C GLU A 35 -7.29 16.91 28.14
N GLU A 36 -6.36 17.22 29.04
CA GLU A 36 -5.00 16.70 29.01
C GLU A 36 -4.97 15.18 29.17
N TYR A 37 -5.75 14.63 30.11
CA TYR A 37 -5.87 13.18 30.29
C TYR A 37 -6.51 12.50 29.08
N ALA A 38 -7.50 13.13 28.44
CA ALA A 38 -8.09 12.63 27.20
C ALA A 38 -7.07 12.63 26.06
N LYS A 39 -6.29 13.71 25.89
CA LYS A 39 -5.19 13.77 24.92
C LYS A 39 -4.13 12.71 25.20
N TRP A 40 -3.73 12.53 26.46
CA TRP A 40 -2.82 11.48 26.89
C TRP A 40 -3.39 10.08 26.62
N SER A 41 -4.67 9.85 26.90
CA SER A 41 -5.34 8.57 26.65
C SER A 41 -5.39 8.25 25.14
N CYS A 42 -5.72 9.24 24.32
CA CYS A 42 -5.67 9.14 22.85
C CYS A 42 -4.23 8.87 22.35
N GLN A 43 -3.23 9.56 22.90
CA GLN A 43 -1.82 9.36 22.56
C GLN A 43 -1.33 7.97 22.97
N LYS A 44 -1.70 7.50 24.17
CA LYS A 44 -1.41 6.15 24.66
C LYS A 44 -2.09 5.09 23.80
N ALA A 45 -3.33 5.31 23.38
CA ALA A 45 -4.02 4.42 22.45
C ALA A 45 -3.34 4.41 21.07
N LEU A 46 -2.92 5.57 20.57
CA LEU A 46 -2.16 5.69 19.32
C LEU A 46 -0.80 5.00 19.40
N GLU A 47 -0.07 5.12 20.51
CA GLU A 47 1.21 4.45 20.74
C GLU A 47 1.04 2.92 20.77
N LYS A 48 -0.03 2.42 21.39
CA LYS A 48 -0.39 1.00 21.33
C LYS A 48 -0.73 0.56 19.89
N GLU A 49 -1.47 1.36 19.14
CA GLU A 49 -1.78 1.10 17.73
C GLU A 49 -0.54 1.14 16.83
N ILE A 50 0.44 1.98 17.15
CA ILE A 50 1.72 2.04 16.45
C ILE A 50 2.56 0.80 16.79
N ALA A 51 2.60 0.35 18.04
CA ALA A 51 3.32 -0.85 18.48
C ALA A 51 2.79 -2.18 17.92
N LEU A 52 1.76 -2.13 17.09
CA LEU A 52 1.05 -3.30 16.61
C LEU A 52 1.86 -4.16 15.66
N SER A 53 1.45 -5.42 15.68
CA SER A 53 1.96 -6.47 14.82
C SER A 53 2.05 -6.05 13.34
N LYS A 54 3.16 -6.38 12.69
CA LYS A 54 3.35 -6.20 11.24
C LYS A 54 3.32 -7.54 10.54
N THR A 55 2.76 -7.58 9.33
CA THR A 55 2.77 -8.75 8.45
C THR A 55 3.53 -8.42 7.17
N CYS A 56 4.30 -9.38 6.67
CA CYS A 56 5.02 -9.26 5.40
C CYS A 56 4.91 -10.59 4.63
N ASN A 57 4.90 -10.53 3.30
CA ASN A 57 4.86 -11.69 2.42
C ASN A 57 5.73 -11.47 1.19
N VAL A 58 6.26 -12.57 0.65
CA VAL A 58 7.03 -12.61 -0.60
C VAL A 58 6.29 -13.56 -1.53
N THR A 59 5.96 -13.07 -2.73
CA THR A 59 5.34 -13.85 -3.79
C THR A 59 6.36 -14.16 -4.87
N GLY A 60 6.41 -15.41 -5.33
CA GLY A 60 7.26 -15.82 -6.45
C GLY A 60 6.74 -15.24 -7.77
N GLU A 61 7.64 -14.67 -8.59
CA GLU A 61 7.27 -14.05 -9.86
C GLU A 61 6.70 -15.06 -10.87
N THR A 62 7.33 -16.23 -10.99
CA THR A 62 6.92 -17.27 -11.95
C THR A 62 5.66 -18.01 -11.52
N THR A 63 5.55 -18.36 -10.24
CA THR A 63 4.43 -19.18 -9.74
C THR A 63 3.22 -18.36 -9.33
N GLY A 64 3.41 -17.07 -9.01
CA GLY A 64 2.36 -16.23 -8.41
C GLY A 64 1.90 -16.69 -7.02
N LYS A 65 2.59 -17.69 -6.43
CA LYS A 65 2.32 -18.25 -5.10
C LYS A 65 3.15 -17.52 -4.04
N CYS A 66 2.64 -17.50 -2.82
CA CYS A 66 3.37 -17.01 -1.65
C CYS A 66 4.50 -18.00 -1.32
N VAL A 67 5.75 -17.54 -1.38
CA VAL A 67 6.95 -18.36 -1.11
C VAL A 67 7.46 -18.21 0.32
N ASN A 68 7.18 -17.07 0.96
CA ASN A 68 7.49 -16.84 2.37
C ASN A 68 6.53 -15.81 2.95
N PHE A 69 6.18 -15.93 4.23
CA PHE A 69 5.41 -14.93 4.98
C PHE A 69 5.91 -14.85 6.42
N GLY A 70 5.80 -13.67 7.02
CA GLY A 70 6.29 -13.42 8.37
C GLY A 70 5.43 -12.43 9.13
N LEU A 71 5.48 -12.55 10.46
CA LEU A 71 4.79 -11.68 11.40
C LEU A 71 5.76 -11.19 12.47
N LYS A 72 5.72 -9.89 12.77
CA LYS A 72 6.39 -9.28 13.92
C LYS A 72 5.35 -8.80 14.91
N TYR A 73 5.60 -8.97 16.19
CA TYR A 73 4.73 -8.61 17.30
C TYR A 73 5.52 -7.76 18.29
N GLY A 74 5.00 -6.55 18.57
CA GLY A 74 5.55 -5.65 19.59
C GLY A 74 4.84 -5.72 20.95
N ASP A 75 3.64 -6.30 21.01
CA ASP A 75 2.85 -6.48 22.25
C ASP A 75 2.18 -7.86 22.30
N CYS A 76 1.83 -8.29 23.52
CA CYS A 76 0.87 -9.36 23.74
C CYS A 76 -0.15 -8.96 24.83
N ARG A 77 -1.45 -9.12 24.54
CA ARG A 77 -2.54 -8.78 25.46
C ARG A 77 -2.49 -9.56 26.78
N LYS A 78 -1.97 -10.79 26.76
CA LYS A 78 -1.82 -11.60 27.98
C LYS A 78 -0.65 -11.10 28.83
N CYS A 79 0.49 -10.76 28.22
CA CYS A 79 1.61 -10.12 28.92
C CYS A 79 1.24 -8.77 29.53
N ASP A 80 0.37 -7.99 28.89
CA ASP A 80 -0.09 -6.68 29.38
C ASP A 80 -1.00 -6.76 30.63
N ARG A 81 -1.58 -7.93 30.92
CA ARG A 81 -2.60 -8.11 31.97
C ARG A 81 -2.08 -8.78 33.24
N VAL A 82 -0.94 -9.44 33.15
CA VAL A 82 -0.37 -10.24 34.24
C VAL A 82 1.04 -9.73 34.47
N ASP A 83 1.33 -9.25 35.67
CA ASP A 83 2.67 -8.76 36.04
C ASP A 83 3.75 -9.86 35.95
N GLU A 84 3.33 -11.12 35.86
CA GLU A 84 4.20 -12.27 35.70
C GLU A 84 4.19 -12.78 34.25
N LYS A 85 5.36 -12.72 33.60
CA LYS A 85 5.70 -13.45 32.36
C LYS A 85 5.72 -14.96 32.67
N GLY A 86 4.57 -15.59 32.95
CA GLY A 86 4.58 -16.93 33.56
C GLY A 86 3.37 -17.84 33.32
N ASP A 87 2.26 -17.36 32.75
CA ASP A 87 1.03 -18.18 32.52
C ASP A 87 1.21 -19.33 31.49
N GLY A 88 2.41 -19.59 30.96
CA GLY A 88 2.60 -20.64 29.93
C GLY A 88 1.80 -20.39 28.64
N HIS A 89 1.33 -19.16 28.42
CA HIS A 89 0.60 -18.82 27.21
C HIS A 89 1.52 -18.71 25.98
N ASP A 90 0.95 -18.89 24.79
CA ASP A 90 1.66 -18.76 23.51
C ASP A 90 1.99 -17.29 23.20
N CYS A 91 3.03 -16.76 23.86
CA CYS A 91 3.52 -15.41 23.64
C CYS A 91 4.27 -15.33 22.30
N ARG A 92 3.81 -14.46 21.40
CA ARG A 92 4.39 -14.29 20.06
C ARG A 92 5.26 -13.03 19.91
N ILE A 93 5.52 -12.29 21.00
CA ILE A 93 6.40 -11.10 20.97
C ILE A 93 7.78 -11.49 20.47
N ASN A 94 8.19 -10.88 19.35
CA ASN A 94 9.44 -11.21 18.66
C ASN A 94 10.10 -9.97 18.02
N HIS A 95 9.67 -8.78 18.42
CA HIS A 95 10.22 -7.50 17.99
C HIS A 95 10.56 -6.64 19.19
N GLN A 96 11.72 -5.99 19.15
CA GLN A 96 12.12 -4.96 20.10
C GLN A 96 12.48 -3.69 19.35
N GLY A 97 12.07 -2.54 19.87
CA GLY A 97 12.29 -1.23 19.25
C GLY A 97 11.07 -0.69 18.50
N SER A 98 11.32 0.25 17.58
CA SER A 98 10.23 0.97 16.90
C SER A 98 9.42 0.06 15.98
N ALA A 99 8.10 0.21 15.97
CA ALA A 99 7.24 -0.50 15.02
C ALA A 99 7.54 -0.18 13.55
N LYS A 100 8.15 0.98 13.28
CA LYS A 100 8.59 1.36 11.92
C LYS A 100 9.66 0.41 11.38
N SER A 101 10.47 -0.23 12.22
CA SER A 101 11.53 -1.14 11.77
C SER A 101 11.02 -2.56 11.49
N MET A 102 9.86 -2.95 12.01
CA MET A 102 9.31 -4.32 11.89
C MET A 102 9.24 -4.80 10.45
N GLU A 103 8.82 -3.94 9.53
CA GLU A 103 8.65 -4.29 8.11
C GLU A 103 10.00 -4.58 7.44
N SER A 104 10.96 -3.68 7.63
CA SER A 104 12.31 -3.85 7.09
C SER A 104 13.03 -5.07 7.68
N GLU A 105 12.81 -5.35 8.96
CA GLU A 105 13.39 -6.51 9.64
C GLU A 105 12.77 -7.82 9.15
N LEU A 106 11.44 -7.85 8.97
CA LEU A 106 10.75 -8.99 8.35
C LEU A 106 11.26 -9.26 6.94
N ALA A 107 11.38 -8.22 6.11
CA ALA A 107 11.85 -8.38 4.74
C ALA A 107 13.26 -9.00 4.70
N VAL A 108 14.17 -8.53 5.55
CA VAL A 108 15.53 -9.10 5.64
C VAL A 108 15.49 -10.55 6.13
N GLN A 109 14.74 -10.84 7.18
CA GLN A 109 14.61 -12.20 7.73
C GLN A 109 14.07 -13.17 6.67
N MET A 110 13.02 -12.77 5.96
CA MET A 110 12.39 -13.62 4.94
C MET A 110 13.29 -13.91 3.76
N VAL A 111 14.08 -12.93 3.31
CA VAL A 111 15.05 -13.15 2.23
C VAL A 111 16.19 -14.06 2.70
N LYS A 112 16.69 -13.89 3.94
CA LYS A 112 17.66 -14.83 4.54
C LYS A 112 17.11 -16.25 4.63
N ASP A 113 15.84 -16.41 5.01
CA ASP A 113 15.20 -17.72 5.10
C ASP A 113 15.04 -18.38 3.72
N ILE A 114 14.76 -17.61 2.66
CA ILE A 114 14.78 -18.11 1.28
C ILE A 114 16.19 -18.52 0.86
N GLN A 115 17.23 -17.76 1.24
CA GLN A 115 18.61 -18.12 0.91
C GLN A 115 19.07 -19.43 1.56
N LYS A 116 18.54 -19.78 2.74
CA LYS A 116 18.83 -21.06 3.40
C LYS A 116 18.36 -22.27 2.58
N THR A 117 17.39 -22.11 1.67
CA THR A 117 16.95 -23.19 0.77
C THR A 117 17.87 -23.36 -0.45
N GLY A 118 18.97 -22.61 -0.53
CA GLY A 118 19.89 -22.59 -1.68
C GLY A 118 19.44 -21.65 -2.81
N CYS A 119 18.36 -20.89 -2.63
CA CYS A 119 17.85 -19.96 -3.64
C CYS A 119 18.51 -18.58 -3.53
N VAL A 120 18.96 -18.02 -4.65
CA VAL A 120 19.51 -16.65 -4.70
C VAL A 120 18.41 -15.66 -5.08
N VAL A 121 18.15 -14.69 -4.22
CA VAL A 121 17.24 -13.57 -4.52
C VAL A 121 18.05 -12.44 -5.15
N SER A 122 17.90 -12.25 -6.47
CA SER A 122 18.55 -11.16 -7.23
C SER A 122 17.66 -9.93 -7.39
N ASN A 123 16.36 -10.15 -7.58
CA ASN A 123 15.40 -9.13 -8.00
C ASN A 123 14.27 -9.01 -6.99
N ILE A 124 13.96 -7.80 -6.54
CA ILE A 124 12.84 -7.54 -5.63
C ILE A 124 12.00 -6.38 -6.14
N THR A 125 10.70 -6.63 -6.26
CA THR A 125 9.69 -5.58 -6.49
C THR A 125 9.11 -5.14 -5.16
N MET A 126 9.23 -3.86 -4.84
CA MET A 126 8.67 -3.28 -3.62
C MET A 126 8.32 -1.81 -3.84
N ASP A 127 7.48 -1.27 -2.97
CA ASP A 127 7.15 0.15 -2.94
C ASP A 127 8.37 1.03 -2.63
N ALA A 128 8.21 2.34 -2.68
CA ALA A 128 9.27 3.33 -2.52
C ALA A 128 9.86 3.43 -1.09
N ASP A 129 9.88 2.34 -0.32
CA ASP A 129 10.64 2.28 0.93
C ASP A 129 12.13 2.13 0.63
N SER A 130 12.89 3.19 0.91
CA SER A 130 14.34 3.24 0.77
C SER A 130 15.06 2.52 1.91
N THR A 131 14.42 2.40 3.08
CA THR A 131 15.05 1.84 4.28
C THR A 131 15.16 0.32 4.18
N THR A 132 14.11 -0.35 3.72
CA THR A 132 14.10 -1.81 3.53
C THR A 132 15.12 -2.27 2.50
N ILE A 133 15.20 -1.62 1.33
CA ILE A 133 16.19 -1.99 0.30
C ILE A 133 17.63 -1.74 0.74
N ALA A 134 17.89 -0.65 1.49
CA ALA A 134 19.22 -0.37 2.02
C ALA A 134 19.67 -1.46 3.01
N ARG A 135 18.77 -1.91 3.88
CA ARG A 135 19.05 -3.02 4.81
C ARG A 135 19.27 -4.34 4.09
N LEU A 136 18.46 -4.67 3.09
CA LEU A 136 18.65 -5.88 2.29
C LEU A 136 20.02 -5.90 1.60
N ARG A 137 20.44 -4.78 1.01
CA ARG A 137 21.76 -4.68 0.38
C ARG A 137 22.91 -4.82 1.37
N LYS A 138 22.75 -4.27 2.56
CA LYS A 138 23.75 -4.34 3.63
C LYS A 138 23.85 -5.73 4.26
N GLU A 139 22.72 -6.37 4.54
CA GLU A 139 22.65 -7.57 5.38
C GLU A 139 22.51 -8.89 4.60
N VAL A 140 22.18 -8.83 3.31
CA VAL A 140 21.85 -10.01 2.50
C VAL A 140 22.72 -10.08 1.26
N ASN A 141 22.56 -9.14 0.31
CA ASN A 141 23.35 -9.09 -0.91
C ASN A 141 23.30 -7.67 -1.51
N ALA A 142 24.47 -7.05 -1.68
CA ALA A 142 24.62 -5.70 -2.22
C ALA A 142 24.09 -5.56 -3.65
N GLU A 143 24.07 -6.65 -4.43
CA GLU A 143 23.65 -6.68 -5.83
C GLU A 143 22.13 -6.79 -6.01
N ILE A 144 21.34 -6.85 -4.93
CA ILE A 144 19.87 -6.92 -5.03
C ILE A 144 19.35 -5.71 -5.82
N MET A 145 18.71 -6.02 -6.96
CA MET A 145 18.06 -5.04 -7.81
C MET A 145 16.64 -4.78 -7.31
N LYS A 146 16.33 -3.50 -7.11
CA LYS A 146 14.98 -3.04 -6.77
C LYS A 146 14.26 -2.61 -8.03
N PHE A 147 13.13 -3.22 -8.30
CA PHE A 147 12.20 -2.78 -9.33
C PHE A 147 11.06 -1.98 -8.73
N SER A 148 10.73 -0.87 -9.38
CA SER A 148 9.52 -0.11 -9.06
C SER A 148 8.29 -0.85 -9.56
N ASP A 149 7.20 -0.71 -8.82
CA ASP A 149 5.92 -1.29 -9.19
C ASP A 149 5.24 -0.51 -10.33
N ARG A 150 4.66 -1.25 -11.30
CA ARG A 150 3.93 -0.66 -12.43
C ARG A 150 2.75 0.20 -12.01
N ASN A 151 1.97 -0.22 -11.01
CA ASN A 151 0.82 0.57 -10.54
C ASN A 151 1.30 1.87 -9.90
N HIS A 152 2.43 1.86 -9.19
CA HIS A 152 3.01 3.08 -8.64
C HIS A 152 3.40 4.07 -9.74
N VAL A 153 4.06 3.61 -10.80
CA VAL A 153 4.40 4.47 -11.96
C VAL A 153 3.14 5.00 -12.64
N ARG A 154 2.13 4.14 -12.88
CA ARG A 154 0.85 4.54 -13.47
C ARG A 154 0.16 5.63 -12.64
N LYS A 155 0.12 5.48 -11.32
CA LYS A 155 -0.43 6.48 -10.39
C LYS A 155 0.37 7.79 -10.44
N LYS A 156 1.70 7.72 -10.57
CA LYS A 156 2.55 8.90 -10.72
C LYS A 156 2.20 9.69 -11.99
N VAL A 157 2.17 9.03 -13.15
CA VAL A 157 1.80 9.66 -14.43
C VAL A 157 0.42 10.29 -14.36
N SER A 158 -0.56 9.58 -13.79
CA SER A 158 -1.92 10.11 -13.63
C SER A 158 -1.95 11.36 -12.75
N ARG A 159 -1.17 11.43 -11.66
CA ARG A 159 -1.06 12.63 -10.81
C ARG A 159 -0.41 13.79 -11.55
N ASP A 160 0.67 13.55 -12.28
CA ASP A 160 1.35 14.60 -13.03
C ASP A 160 0.43 15.19 -14.12
N LEU A 161 -0.36 14.34 -14.78
CA LEU A 161 -1.39 14.77 -15.74
C LEU A 161 -2.53 15.55 -15.07
N ILE A 162 -2.95 15.16 -13.86
CA ILE A 162 -3.96 15.91 -13.09
C ILE A 162 -3.41 17.28 -12.69
N GLY A 163 -2.13 17.40 -12.34
CA GLY A 163 -1.50 18.69 -12.03
C GLY A 163 -1.57 19.70 -13.18
N LEU A 164 -1.68 19.24 -14.44
CA LEU A 164 -1.86 20.11 -15.61
C LEU A 164 -3.30 20.62 -15.78
N GLN A 165 -4.28 20.08 -15.04
CA GLN A 165 -5.69 20.52 -15.12
C GLN A 165 -5.88 21.97 -14.69
N GLU A 166 -5.13 22.41 -13.68
CA GLU A 166 -5.20 23.77 -13.13
C GLU A 166 -4.86 24.83 -14.20
N LYS A 167 -3.98 24.50 -15.15
CA LYS A 167 -3.49 25.42 -16.18
C LYS A 167 -4.19 25.27 -17.53
N HIS A 168 -4.54 24.05 -17.93
CA HIS A 168 -4.97 23.77 -19.31
C HIS A 168 -6.36 23.13 -19.45
N LYS A 169 -7.17 23.08 -18.37
CA LYS A 169 -8.55 22.53 -18.37
C LYS A 169 -8.66 21.13 -19.00
N ILE A 170 -7.66 20.28 -18.75
CA ILE A 170 -7.64 18.90 -19.26
C ILE A 170 -8.75 18.09 -18.59
N SER A 171 -9.63 17.46 -19.38
CA SER A 171 -10.68 16.60 -18.81
C SER A 171 -10.12 15.28 -18.26
N MET A 172 -10.81 14.70 -17.27
CA MET A 172 -10.43 13.38 -16.72
C MET A 172 -10.43 12.27 -17.79
N ASN A 173 -11.24 12.39 -18.83
CA ASN A 173 -11.25 11.46 -19.97
C ASN A 173 -9.90 11.48 -20.72
N VAL A 174 -9.31 12.65 -20.90
CA VAL A 174 -7.98 12.79 -21.53
C VAL A 174 -6.88 12.24 -20.61
N VAL A 175 -6.96 12.50 -19.31
CA VAL A 175 -6.02 11.92 -18.33
C VAL A 175 -6.08 10.38 -18.37
N ASN A 176 -7.28 9.81 -18.38
CA ASN A 176 -7.49 8.36 -18.45
C ASN A 176 -6.98 7.78 -19.77
N TYR A 177 -7.21 8.48 -20.88
CA TYR A 177 -6.69 8.12 -22.20
C TYR A 177 -5.16 8.01 -22.19
N LEU A 178 -4.47 9.09 -21.82
CA LEU A 178 -3.01 9.16 -21.83
C LEU A 178 -2.39 8.17 -20.83
N THR A 179 -3.00 8.01 -19.66
CA THR A 179 -2.56 7.03 -18.65
C THR A 179 -2.70 5.59 -19.16
N LYS A 180 -3.77 5.31 -19.92
CA LYS A 180 -4.00 3.99 -20.53
C LYS A 180 -2.99 3.70 -21.63
N ASP A 181 -2.76 4.64 -22.54
CA ASP A 181 -1.77 4.49 -23.62
C ASP A 181 -0.35 4.31 -23.05
N PHE A 182 0.01 5.09 -22.03
CA PHE A 182 1.26 4.92 -21.29
C PHE A 182 1.38 3.52 -20.68
N SER A 183 0.31 3.02 -20.05
CA SER A 183 0.31 1.68 -19.44
C SER A 183 0.45 0.55 -20.47
N TYR A 184 -0.13 0.70 -21.65
CA TYR A 184 0.08 -0.23 -22.76
C TYR A 184 1.51 -0.19 -23.28
N ALA A 185 2.08 1.00 -23.45
CA ALA A 185 3.47 1.17 -23.87
C ALA A 185 4.42 0.43 -22.92
N LEU A 186 4.25 0.57 -21.60
CA LEU A 186 5.04 -0.18 -20.62
C LEU A 186 4.83 -1.70 -20.73
N SER A 187 3.58 -2.13 -20.91
CA SER A 187 3.25 -3.56 -20.91
C SER A 187 3.77 -4.28 -22.16
N GLN A 188 3.81 -3.61 -23.30
CA GLN A 188 4.24 -4.16 -24.59
C GLN A 188 5.76 -4.08 -24.82
N ASN A 189 6.47 -3.22 -24.10
CA ASN A 189 7.90 -2.96 -24.31
C ASN A 189 8.77 -3.39 -23.11
N LYS A 190 8.38 -4.46 -22.42
CA LYS A 190 9.16 -5.02 -21.31
C LYS A 190 10.53 -5.48 -21.81
N GLY A 191 11.59 -5.04 -21.14
CA GLY A 191 12.98 -5.34 -21.52
C GLY A 191 13.44 -4.72 -22.84
N ASN A 192 12.66 -3.79 -23.43
CA ASN A 192 13.05 -3.08 -24.65
C ASN A 192 12.97 -1.56 -24.43
N PRO A 193 14.01 -0.97 -23.79
CA PRO A 193 14.01 0.45 -23.45
C PRO A 193 14.03 1.36 -24.69
N GLU A 194 14.72 0.95 -25.75
CA GLU A 194 14.80 1.71 -26.99
C GLU A 194 13.44 1.84 -27.68
N ASN A 195 12.69 0.74 -27.80
CA ASN A 195 11.35 0.79 -28.38
C ASN A 195 10.37 1.51 -27.45
N LEU A 196 10.47 1.30 -26.13
CA LEU A 196 9.65 2.02 -25.15
C LEU A 196 9.83 3.54 -25.30
N ARG A 197 11.07 4.02 -25.42
CA ARG A 197 11.37 5.44 -25.64
C ARG A 197 10.68 6.00 -26.88
N LYS A 198 10.75 5.27 -28.00
CA LYS A 198 10.08 5.65 -29.26
C LYS A 198 8.56 5.72 -29.11
N VAL A 199 7.97 4.68 -28.50
CA VAL A 199 6.52 4.63 -28.28
C VAL A 199 6.06 5.77 -27.38
N LEU A 200 6.75 6.02 -26.26
CA LEU A 200 6.41 7.11 -25.34
C LEU A 200 6.43 8.48 -26.02
N LYS A 201 7.43 8.74 -26.87
CA LYS A 201 7.51 9.98 -27.66
C LYS A 201 6.43 10.12 -28.73
N SER A 202 5.83 9.00 -29.17
CA SER A 202 4.75 9.01 -30.16
C SER A 202 3.35 9.24 -29.58
N ILE A 203 3.14 9.01 -28.27
CA ILE A 203 1.80 9.07 -27.63
C ILE A 203 1.19 10.47 -27.75
N ILE A 204 1.96 11.52 -27.46
CA ILE A 204 1.44 12.89 -27.49
C ILE A 204 1.19 13.35 -28.93
N PRO A 205 2.13 13.26 -29.88
CA PRO A 205 1.85 13.53 -31.29
C PRO A 205 0.59 12.81 -31.80
N HIS A 206 0.46 11.51 -31.48
CA HIS A 206 -0.70 10.72 -31.84
C HIS A 206 -2.01 11.29 -31.30
N ALA A 207 -2.06 11.71 -30.04
CA ALA A 207 -3.25 12.28 -29.42
C ALA A 207 -3.69 13.62 -30.06
N PHE A 208 -2.76 14.31 -30.73
CA PHE A 208 -3.02 15.54 -31.50
C PHE A 208 -3.25 15.27 -33.00
N GLY A 209 -3.25 14.00 -33.43
CA GLY A 209 -3.47 13.59 -34.83
C GLY A 209 -2.20 13.55 -35.69
N ASP A 210 -1.03 13.72 -35.09
CA ASP A 210 0.26 13.56 -35.77
C ASP A 210 0.71 12.10 -35.65
N HIS A 211 0.56 11.36 -36.75
CA HIS A 211 0.85 9.94 -36.82
C HIS A 211 2.22 9.59 -37.40
N ILE A 212 3.11 10.59 -37.62
CA ILE A 212 4.42 10.38 -38.25
C ILE A 212 5.30 9.42 -37.43
N LEU A 213 5.30 9.59 -36.11
CA LEU A 213 6.11 8.77 -35.19
C LEU A 213 5.39 7.49 -34.73
N CYS A 214 4.19 7.22 -35.22
CA CYS A 214 3.40 6.07 -34.80
C CYS A 214 3.86 4.78 -35.47
N ASP A 215 3.97 3.71 -34.68
CA ASP A 215 4.17 2.37 -35.19
C ASP A 215 2.84 1.73 -35.65
N LYS A 216 2.90 0.92 -36.73
CA LYS A 216 1.73 0.29 -37.37
C LYS A 216 1.02 -0.73 -36.48
N THR A 217 1.70 -1.28 -35.48
CA THR A 217 1.15 -2.30 -34.58
C THR A 217 0.10 -1.73 -33.63
N TRP A 218 0.25 -0.46 -33.21
CA TRP A 218 -0.66 0.18 -32.25
C TRP A 218 -1.55 1.25 -32.88
N CYS A 219 -1.06 1.98 -33.88
CA CYS A 219 -1.80 3.07 -34.50
C CYS A 219 -2.70 2.56 -35.62
N GLN A 220 -4.01 2.55 -35.37
CA GLN A 220 -5.00 2.10 -36.37
C GLN A 220 -5.16 3.07 -37.55
N TYR A 221 -4.66 4.31 -37.44
CA TYR A 221 -4.64 5.27 -38.54
C TYR A 221 -3.93 4.69 -39.77
N HIS A 222 -2.78 4.04 -39.57
CA HIS A 222 -2.02 3.40 -40.66
C HIS A 222 -2.76 2.23 -41.33
N LYS A 223 -3.82 1.71 -40.71
CA LYS A 223 -4.67 0.66 -41.31
C LYS A 223 -5.81 1.26 -42.12
N ASN A 224 -6.51 2.27 -41.57
CA ASN A 224 -7.66 2.90 -42.22
C ASN A 224 -7.67 4.42 -41.95
N PRO A 225 -6.88 5.22 -42.70
CA PRO A 225 -6.75 6.67 -42.46
C PRO A 225 -8.08 7.42 -42.52
N ASP A 226 -8.93 7.10 -43.51
CA ASP A 226 -10.15 7.87 -43.82
C ASP A 226 -11.26 7.73 -42.78
N THR A 227 -11.24 6.64 -42.00
CA THR A 227 -12.27 6.35 -40.98
C THR A 227 -11.74 6.43 -39.55
N TYR A 228 -10.45 6.76 -39.38
CA TYR A 228 -9.80 6.72 -38.09
C TYR A 228 -10.39 7.74 -37.12
N LYS A 229 -10.78 7.27 -35.95
CA LYS A 229 -11.20 8.09 -34.81
C LYS A 229 -10.63 7.50 -33.53
N HIS A 230 -10.21 8.36 -32.61
CA HIS A 230 -9.72 7.92 -31.31
C HIS A 230 -10.87 7.30 -30.50
N LYS A 231 -10.80 6.00 -30.21
CA LYS A 231 -11.88 5.31 -29.46
C LYS A 231 -12.03 5.79 -28.01
N SER A 232 -10.98 6.35 -27.43
CA SER A 232 -10.92 6.66 -26.00
C SER A 232 -10.68 8.15 -25.69
N LEU A 233 -10.58 9.01 -26.72
CA LEU A 233 -10.61 10.47 -26.54
C LEU A 233 -12.06 10.99 -26.56
N PRO A 234 -12.34 12.12 -25.87
CA PRO A 234 -13.66 12.74 -25.90
C PRO A 234 -14.15 13.00 -27.33
N TYR A 235 -15.33 12.48 -27.66
CA TYR A 235 -15.96 12.61 -28.98
C TYR A 235 -15.11 12.09 -30.16
N GLY A 236 -14.07 11.28 -29.87
CA GLY A 236 -13.12 10.76 -30.84
C GLY A 236 -12.30 11.81 -31.58
N LYS A 237 -12.23 13.03 -31.03
CA LYS A 237 -11.49 14.16 -31.62
C LYS A 237 -10.07 14.22 -31.08
N ASN A 238 -9.18 14.76 -31.91
CA ASN A 238 -7.81 15.07 -31.53
C ASN A 238 -7.79 16.15 -30.45
N LEU A 239 -6.74 16.15 -29.63
CA LEU A 239 -6.44 17.27 -28.74
C LEU A 239 -6.01 18.49 -29.55
N THR A 240 -6.22 19.67 -28.97
CA THR A 240 -5.91 20.96 -29.59
C THR A 240 -5.22 21.89 -28.59
N GLY A 241 -4.40 22.81 -29.10
CA GLY A 241 -3.71 23.82 -28.29
C GLY A 241 -2.21 23.55 -28.17
N GLU A 242 -1.41 24.50 -28.65
CA GLU A 242 0.05 24.36 -28.75
C GLU A 242 0.72 24.37 -27.37
N GLU A 243 0.25 25.20 -26.44
CA GLU A 243 0.76 25.22 -25.06
C GLU A 243 0.56 23.87 -24.37
N LEU A 244 -0.64 23.30 -24.49
CA LEU A 244 -0.95 21.99 -23.93
C LEU A 244 -0.09 20.88 -24.56
N ARG A 245 0.09 20.91 -25.89
CA ARG A 245 0.95 19.97 -26.61
C ARG A 245 2.38 20.01 -26.07
N ASN A 246 2.92 21.22 -25.90
CA ASN A 246 4.29 21.40 -25.42
C ASN A 246 4.47 20.94 -23.97
N GLU A 247 3.55 21.24 -23.07
CA GLU A 247 3.62 20.77 -21.68
C GLU A 247 3.49 19.24 -21.57
N LEU A 248 2.58 18.63 -22.35
CA LEU A 248 2.45 17.18 -22.38
C LEU A 248 3.68 16.49 -22.96
N ASN A 249 4.27 17.05 -24.03
CA ASN A 249 5.52 16.53 -24.60
C ASN A 249 6.65 16.59 -23.57
N LYS A 250 6.86 17.73 -22.91
CA LYS A 250 7.86 17.87 -21.84
C LYS A 250 7.67 16.81 -20.75
N LEU A 251 6.42 16.60 -20.32
CA LEU A 251 6.10 15.58 -19.32
C LEU A 251 6.47 14.18 -19.80
N PHE A 252 6.06 13.80 -21.01
CA PHE A 252 6.33 12.47 -21.56
C PHE A 252 7.82 12.26 -21.91
N ASP A 253 8.55 13.32 -22.26
CA ASP A 253 10.00 13.26 -22.48
C ASP A 253 10.77 12.90 -21.21
N ILE A 254 10.32 13.36 -20.04
CA ILE A 254 10.89 12.95 -18.74
C ILE A 254 10.75 11.42 -18.57
N TYR A 255 9.59 10.87 -18.92
CA TYR A 255 9.36 9.43 -18.85
C TYR A 255 10.13 8.67 -19.92
N ALA A 256 10.17 9.17 -21.16
CA ALA A 256 10.91 8.56 -22.26
C ALA A 256 12.43 8.52 -21.98
N SER A 257 12.96 9.54 -21.32
CA SER A 257 14.36 9.60 -20.87
C SER A 257 14.67 8.57 -19.78
N ASN A 258 13.65 8.12 -19.03
CA ASN A 258 13.75 7.09 -18.01
C ASN A 258 13.32 5.69 -18.50
N SER A 259 13.22 5.49 -19.82
CA SER A 259 12.80 4.24 -20.47
C SER A 259 13.57 3.01 -20.00
N GLU A 260 14.87 3.13 -19.72
CA GLU A 260 15.70 2.06 -19.14
C GLU A 260 15.02 1.45 -17.90
N LYS A 261 14.78 2.27 -16.88
CA LYS A 261 14.14 1.86 -15.63
C LYS A 261 12.69 1.42 -15.84
N LEU A 262 11.97 2.08 -16.76
CA LEU A 262 10.55 1.81 -17.02
C LEU A 262 10.33 0.50 -17.79
N SER A 263 11.31 0.05 -18.58
CA SER A 263 11.23 -1.22 -19.32
C SER A 263 11.37 -2.44 -18.40
N HIS A 264 11.91 -2.23 -17.19
CA HIS A 264 12.13 -3.26 -16.17
C HIS A 264 11.26 -3.04 -14.93
N LEU A 265 9.95 -2.79 -15.10
CA LEU A 265 9.05 -2.62 -13.96
C LEU A 265 8.48 -3.94 -13.43
N GLY A 266 8.53 -4.09 -12.11
CA GLY A 266 7.97 -5.22 -11.38
C GLY A 266 6.44 -5.16 -11.27
N SER A 267 5.84 -6.25 -10.78
CA SER A 267 4.40 -6.32 -10.52
C SER A 267 4.14 -6.71 -9.07
N SER A 268 3.51 -5.82 -8.30
CA SER A 268 3.02 -6.11 -6.95
C SER A 268 1.66 -6.82 -6.93
N GLN A 269 1.04 -7.08 -8.09
CA GLN A 269 -0.32 -7.62 -8.19
C GLN A 269 -0.50 -8.94 -7.41
N GLY A 270 0.51 -9.80 -7.38
CA GLY A 270 0.51 -11.03 -6.57
C GLY A 270 0.39 -10.72 -5.07
N ASN A 271 1.17 -9.75 -4.59
CA ASN A 271 1.15 -9.28 -3.21
C ASN A 271 -0.17 -8.56 -2.89
N GLU A 272 -0.67 -7.70 -3.79
CA GLU A 272 -1.97 -7.03 -3.62
C GLU A 272 -3.13 -8.05 -3.51
N SER A 273 -3.11 -9.08 -4.37
CA SER A 273 -4.07 -10.19 -4.33
C SER A 273 -4.04 -10.94 -3.00
N LEU A 274 -2.85 -11.27 -2.50
CA LEU A 274 -2.68 -11.93 -1.21
C LEU A 274 -3.10 -11.02 -0.04
N ASN A 275 -2.70 -9.76 -0.06
CA ASN A 275 -3.06 -8.77 0.95
C ASN A 275 -4.58 -8.61 1.05
N ASN A 276 -5.29 -8.59 -0.08
CA ASN A 276 -6.76 -8.58 -0.11
C ASN A 276 -7.35 -9.85 0.50
N MET A 277 -6.78 -11.02 0.20
CA MET A 277 -7.24 -12.29 0.76
C MET A 277 -7.02 -12.37 2.28
N ILE A 278 -5.89 -11.86 2.77
CA ILE A 278 -5.59 -11.73 4.20
C ILE A 278 -6.57 -10.74 4.84
N ALA A 279 -6.84 -9.59 4.22
CA ALA A 279 -7.77 -8.59 4.76
C ALA A 279 -9.20 -9.10 4.93
N LEU A 280 -9.65 -10.06 4.11
CA LEU A 280 -10.95 -10.73 4.30
C LEU A 280 -10.97 -11.62 5.55
N LYS A 281 -9.83 -12.21 5.93
CA LYS A 281 -9.70 -13.13 7.08
C LYS A 281 -9.31 -12.41 8.36
N ALA A 282 -8.52 -11.35 8.27
CA ALA A 282 -8.12 -10.46 9.35
C ALA A 282 -8.41 -9.00 8.94
N PRO A 283 -9.69 -8.57 8.99
CA PRO A 283 -10.05 -7.19 8.68
C PRO A 283 -9.32 -6.20 9.59
N LYS A 284 -8.75 -5.15 9.00
CA LYS A 284 -8.03 -4.10 9.74
C LYS A 284 -8.89 -3.39 10.80
N ALA A 285 -10.22 -3.41 10.63
CA ALA A 285 -11.17 -2.86 11.60
C ALA A 285 -11.25 -3.67 12.91
N LYS A 286 -10.63 -4.84 12.99
CA LYS A 286 -10.61 -5.70 14.18
C LYS A 286 -9.17 -5.98 14.59
N HIS A 287 -8.87 -5.78 15.88
CA HIS A 287 -7.55 -6.06 16.41
C HIS A 287 -7.38 -7.56 16.72
N PHE A 288 -6.51 -8.22 15.96
CA PHE A 288 -6.08 -9.62 16.19
C PHE A 288 -4.62 -9.75 16.63
N GLY A 289 -3.85 -8.66 16.62
CA GLY A 289 -2.40 -8.66 16.82
C GLY A 289 -1.95 -9.05 18.23
N GLY A 290 -2.80 -8.94 19.24
CA GLY A 290 -2.48 -9.30 20.63
C GLY A 290 -2.53 -10.80 20.96
N SER A 291 -2.75 -11.69 19.98
CA SER A 291 -2.74 -13.15 20.17
C SER A 291 -2.33 -13.93 18.90
N GLU A 292 -2.21 -15.25 19.03
CA GLU A 292 -1.96 -16.21 17.95
C GLU A 292 -3.03 -16.18 16.83
N SER A 293 -4.19 -15.56 17.10
CA SER A 293 -5.28 -15.44 16.13
C SER A 293 -4.86 -14.75 14.84
N LEU A 294 -4.00 -13.72 14.91
CA LEU A 294 -3.50 -13.07 13.70
C LEU A 294 -2.66 -14.02 12.85
N ALA A 295 -1.79 -14.82 13.47
CA ALA A 295 -0.93 -15.78 12.76
C ALA A 295 -1.79 -16.81 12.00
N PHE A 296 -2.80 -17.39 12.65
CA PHE A 296 -3.69 -18.36 12.02
C PHE A 296 -4.48 -17.77 10.84
N ARG A 297 -4.94 -16.52 10.96
CA ARG A 297 -5.68 -15.83 9.89
C ARG A 297 -4.79 -15.51 8.69
N VAL A 298 -3.55 -15.07 8.94
CA VAL A 298 -2.56 -14.83 7.88
C VAL A 298 -2.18 -16.14 7.20
N ALA A 299 -1.88 -17.19 7.96
CA ALA A 299 -1.56 -18.52 7.42
C ALA A 299 -2.70 -19.08 6.57
N SER A 300 -3.95 -18.91 7.01
CA SER A 300 -5.14 -19.27 6.23
C SER A 300 -5.27 -18.48 4.92
N GLY A 301 -4.88 -17.19 4.89
CA GLY A 301 -4.81 -16.38 3.67
C GLY A 301 -3.76 -16.90 2.69
N VAL A 302 -2.58 -17.24 3.20
CA VAL A 302 -1.48 -17.81 2.42
C VAL A 302 -1.84 -19.19 1.85
N ALA A 303 -2.38 -20.08 2.68
CA ALA A 303 -2.81 -21.42 2.24
C ALA A 303 -3.88 -21.32 1.15
N GLN A 304 -4.87 -20.44 1.33
CA GLN A 304 -5.89 -20.23 0.30
C GLN A 304 -5.32 -19.66 -1.01
N LYS A 305 -4.28 -18.81 -0.94
CA LYS A 305 -3.61 -18.28 -2.12
C LYS A 305 -2.85 -19.36 -2.88
N ASN A 306 -2.20 -20.28 -2.16
CA ASN A 306 -1.34 -21.29 -2.75
C ASN A 306 -2.11 -22.52 -3.24
N GLU A 307 -3.06 -23.01 -2.45
CA GLU A 307 -3.76 -24.29 -2.70
C GLU A 307 -5.25 -24.10 -3.03
N GLY A 308 -5.74 -22.86 -3.08
CA GLY A 308 -7.15 -22.59 -3.34
C GLY A 308 -8.03 -22.88 -2.12
N ARG A 309 -9.34 -23.10 -2.30
CA ARG A 309 -10.27 -23.26 -1.16
C ARG A 309 -10.24 -24.66 -0.52
N SER A 310 -9.67 -25.67 -1.18
CA SER A 310 -9.59 -27.05 -0.67
C SER A 310 -8.65 -27.20 0.53
N TYR A 311 -7.77 -26.22 0.76
CA TYR A 311 -6.81 -26.25 1.88
C TYR A 311 -7.45 -26.51 3.25
N ILE A 312 -8.72 -26.14 3.45
CA ILE A 312 -9.44 -26.38 4.70
C ILE A 312 -9.59 -27.88 4.94
N THR A 313 -10.06 -28.61 3.93
CA THR A 313 -10.25 -30.06 4.00
C THR A 313 -8.91 -30.77 4.15
N GLU A 314 -7.90 -30.33 3.41
CA GLU A 314 -6.54 -30.91 3.47
C GLU A 314 -5.88 -30.69 4.85
N ALA A 315 -5.97 -29.48 5.40
CA ALA A 315 -5.42 -29.16 6.72
C ALA A 315 -6.17 -29.83 7.87
N SER A 316 -7.46 -30.12 7.68
CA SER A 316 -8.24 -30.93 8.62
C SER A 316 -7.81 -32.40 8.59
N ASN A 317 -7.62 -32.97 7.40
CA ASN A 317 -7.24 -34.37 7.23
C ASN A 317 -5.76 -34.65 7.58
N SER A 318 -4.90 -33.63 7.56
CA SER A 318 -3.49 -33.77 7.94
C SER A 318 -3.26 -33.88 9.46
N LYS A 319 -4.29 -33.69 10.28
CA LYS A 319 -4.21 -33.87 11.75
C LYS A 319 -4.31 -35.34 12.20
N ASP A 320 -4.68 -36.25 11.29
CA ASP A 320 -4.82 -37.68 11.56
C ASP A 320 -3.58 -38.51 11.08
N LYS A 321 -2.45 -37.84 10.83
CA LYS A 321 -1.15 -38.46 10.52
C LYS A 321 -0.08 -37.90 11.44
#